data_AF-A0A937T669-F1
#
_entry.id   AF-A0A937T669-F1
#
_cell.length_a   1.000
_cell.length_b   1.000
_cell.length_c   1.000
_cell.angle_alpha   90.00
_cell.angle_beta   90.00
_cell.angle_gamma   90.00
#
_symmetry.space_group_name_H-M   'P 1'
#
loop_
_entity.id
_entity.type
_entity.pdbx_description
1 polymer ?
#
loop_
_entity_poly.entity_id
_entity_poly.type
_entity_poly.pdbx_seq_one_letter_code
_entity_poly.pdbx_strand_id
1 'polypeptide(L)'
;MEEIEVKLVRLCPNCGTVTDYDTDLKCKTCGQYTKEEVIAGELAVGPAAAIAEREGRFERKRMCRECGKEIDMNARVCQYCDIKIPDSRVSANTIMALAVIPGIFGLHGLGHIILGRIAVGFLILFAGLALIGGLIACAITYYYYLEPTYIALVAILAIAYIVLFVWQVMDANASIGKYNRAYESHKVE
;
A
#
# COMPACT_ATOMS: atom_id res chain seq x y z
N MET A 1 -12.52 29.01 -47.11
CA MET A 1 -12.30 27.99 -46.07
C MET A 1 -11.01 27.30 -46.45
N GLU A 2 -9.92 27.60 -45.77
CA GLU A 2 -8.64 26.89 -45.93
C GLU A 2 -8.75 25.55 -45.22
N GLU A 3 -8.57 24.46 -45.95
CA GLU A 3 -8.47 23.12 -45.39
C GLU A 3 -7.12 22.97 -44.67
N ILE A 4 -7.16 22.83 -43.35
CA ILE A 4 -5.96 22.57 -42.54
C ILE A 4 -5.65 21.08 -42.65
N GLU A 5 -4.66 20.71 -43.45
CA GLU A 5 -4.10 19.35 -43.47
C GLU A 5 -3.41 19.06 -42.13
N VAL A 6 -4.08 18.31 -41.25
CA VAL A 6 -3.49 17.82 -40.01
C VAL A 6 -2.56 16.66 -40.33
N LYS A 7 -1.27 16.95 -40.49
CA LYS A 7 -0.22 15.94 -40.65
C LYS A 7 -0.02 15.20 -39.32
N LEU A 8 -0.51 13.96 -39.23
CA LEU A 8 -0.24 13.08 -38.09
C LEU A 8 1.24 12.72 -38.05
N VAL A 9 1.96 13.22 -37.05
CA VAL A 9 3.37 12.92 -36.82
C VAL A 9 3.47 11.98 -35.63
N ARG A 10 4.07 10.80 -35.83
CA ARG A 10 4.35 9.84 -34.75
C ARG A 10 5.71 10.15 -34.12
N LEU A 11 5.76 10.16 -32.79
CA LEU A 11 6.98 10.41 -32.01
C LEU A 11 7.45 9.11 -31.34
N CYS A 12 8.76 8.84 -31.39
CA CYS A 12 9.34 7.72 -30.65
C CYS A 12 9.59 8.15 -29.19
N PRO A 13 9.12 7.39 -28.18
CA PRO A 13 9.26 7.76 -26.76
C PRO A 13 10.71 7.77 -26.26
N ASN A 14 11.63 7.11 -26.98
CA ASN A 14 13.05 7.06 -26.62
C ASN A 14 13.90 8.08 -27.41
N CYS A 15 13.58 8.32 -28.69
CA CYS A 15 14.39 9.20 -29.55
C CYS A 15 13.85 10.64 -29.64
N GLY A 16 12.58 10.89 -29.30
CA GLY A 16 11.99 12.23 -29.20
C GLY A 16 11.85 13.03 -30.50
N THR A 17 12.45 12.59 -31.61
CA THR A 17 12.36 13.24 -32.92
C THR A 17 11.53 12.40 -33.89
N VAL A 18 11.03 13.07 -34.94
CA VAL A 18 10.24 12.48 -36.02
C VAL A 18 11.14 11.53 -36.81
N THR A 19 11.10 10.24 -36.46
CA THR A 19 11.87 9.22 -37.17
C THR A 19 11.00 8.51 -38.18
N ASP A 20 11.54 8.24 -39.37
CA ASP A 20 10.95 7.30 -40.32
C ASP A 20 10.73 5.94 -39.64
N TYR A 21 9.51 5.41 -39.75
CA TYR A 21 9.14 4.11 -39.19
C TYR A 21 9.26 3.02 -40.28
N ASP A 22 9.58 1.80 -39.87
CA ASP A 22 9.49 0.64 -40.77
C ASP A 22 8.05 0.13 -40.89
N THR A 23 7.75 -0.73 -41.87
CA THR A 23 6.40 -1.30 -42.06
C THR A 23 5.84 -2.02 -40.81
N ASP A 24 6.73 -2.43 -39.90
CA ASP A 24 6.40 -3.07 -38.61
C ASP A 24 6.28 -2.09 -37.43
N LEU A 25 6.17 -0.78 -37.67
CA LEU A 25 6.03 0.26 -36.63
C LEU A 25 7.19 0.29 -35.61
N LYS A 26 8.37 -0.15 -36.05
CA LYS A 26 9.61 0.01 -35.31
C LYS A 26 10.27 1.32 -35.68
N CYS A 27 10.75 2.03 -34.65
CA CYS A 27 11.64 3.16 -34.88
C CYS A 27 12.93 2.65 -35.52
N LYS A 28 13.29 3.13 -36.71
CA LYS A 28 14.53 2.71 -37.41
C LYS A 28 15.81 3.05 -36.64
N THR A 29 15.74 4.02 -35.71
CA THR A 29 16.91 4.46 -34.94
C THR A 29 17.15 3.59 -33.70
N CYS A 30 16.11 3.21 -32.96
CA CYS A 30 16.27 2.46 -31.70
C CYS A 30 15.64 1.06 -31.67
N GLY A 31 14.92 0.66 -32.72
CA GLY A 31 14.33 -0.67 -32.87
C GLY A 31 13.13 -0.97 -31.97
N GLN A 32 12.66 -0.03 -31.14
CA GLN A 32 11.51 -0.23 -30.27
C GLN A 32 10.17 -0.12 -31.01
N TYR A 33 9.19 -0.90 -30.53
CA TYR A 33 7.80 -0.88 -30.98
C TYR A 33 7.03 0.25 -30.29
N THR A 34 6.37 1.11 -31.06
CA THR A 34 5.52 2.19 -30.52
C THR A 34 4.05 1.77 -30.57
N LYS A 35 3.36 1.77 -29.42
CA LYS A 35 1.95 1.34 -29.31
C LYS A 35 0.91 2.47 -29.32
N GLU A 36 1.29 3.74 -29.23
CA GLU A 36 0.32 4.82 -29.07
C GLU A 36 0.48 5.94 -30.10
N GLU A 37 -0.63 6.27 -30.75
CA GLU A 37 -0.82 7.50 -31.50
C GLU A 37 -1.22 8.59 -30.51
N VAL A 38 -0.38 9.62 -30.34
CA VAL A 38 -0.68 10.76 -29.46
C VAL A 38 -1.09 11.94 -30.35
N ILE A 39 -2.28 12.49 -30.13
CA ILE A 39 -2.82 13.64 -30.88
C ILE A 39 -1.99 14.88 -30.51
N ALA A 40 -1.50 15.61 -31.51
CA ALA A 40 -0.56 16.73 -31.41
C ALA A 40 -1.12 18.03 -30.76
N GLY A 41 -2.09 17.92 -29.84
CA GLY A 41 -2.76 19.06 -29.19
C GLY A 41 -2.22 19.44 -27.81
N GLU A 42 -1.40 18.62 -27.16
CA GLU A 42 -0.93 18.85 -25.77
C GLU A 42 0.59 19.03 -25.64
N LEU A 43 1.25 19.66 -26.62
CA LEU A 43 2.64 20.10 -26.49
C LEU A 43 2.74 21.62 -26.33
N ALA A 44 2.48 22.11 -25.12
CA ALA A 44 2.95 23.44 -24.68
C ALA A 44 3.84 23.37 -23.42
N VAL A 45 4.18 22.17 -22.94
CA VAL A 45 5.18 21.99 -21.88
C VAL A 45 6.24 21.02 -22.40
N GLY A 46 7.37 21.56 -22.84
CA GLY A 46 8.43 20.76 -23.44
C GLY A 46 8.97 19.66 -22.49
N PRO A 47 9.50 18.55 -23.03
CA PRO A 47 10.01 17.43 -22.24
C PRO A 47 11.16 17.84 -21.30
N ALA A 48 11.88 18.92 -21.59
CA ALA A 48 12.92 19.45 -20.72
C ALA A 48 12.38 19.99 -19.37
N ALA A 49 11.17 20.59 -19.36
CA ALA A 49 10.55 21.08 -18.13
C ALA A 49 10.01 19.92 -17.27
N ALA A 50 9.44 18.89 -17.93
CA ALA A 50 8.98 17.68 -17.26
C ALA A 50 10.14 16.82 -16.72
N ILE A 51 11.30 16.80 -17.39
CA ILE A 51 12.52 16.11 -16.93
C ILE A 51 13.19 16.91 -15.80
N ALA A 52 13.29 18.24 -15.90
CA ALA A 52 13.85 19.09 -14.84
C ALA A 52 13.00 19.06 -13.55
N GLU A 53 11.67 19.00 -13.65
CA GLU A 53 10.81 18.77 -12.47
C GLU A 53 10.94 17.35 -11.90
N ARG A 54 11.32 16.36 -12.73
CA ARG A 54 11.57 14.98 -12.28
C ARG A 54 12.89 14.88 -11.54
N GLU A 55 13.96 15.49 -12.06
CA GLU A 55 15.28 15.51 -11.42
C GLU A 55 15.27 16.30 -10.11
N GLY A 56 14.61 17.46 -10.04
CA GLY A 56 14.48 18.24 -8.80
C GLY A 56 13.69 17.54 -7.68
N ARG A 57 12.91 16.49 -8.00
CA ARG A 57 12.14 15.72 -7.01
C ARG A 57 12.93 14.54 -6.41
N PHE A 58 13.99 14.08 -7.07
CA PHE A 58 14.91 13.02 -6.60
C PHE A 58 16.10 13.57 -5.79
N GLU A 59 16.33 14.88 -5.76
CA GLU A 59 17.48 15.45 -5.06
C GLU A 59 17.22 15.84 -3.59
N ARG A 60 15.98 15.73 -3.10
CA ARG A 60 15.73 15.94 -1.68
C ARG A 60 16.22 14.73 -0.91
N LYS A 61 17.42 14.86 -0.34
CA LYS A 61 18.02 13.90 0.58
C LYS A 61 17.59 14.23 2.01
N ARG A 62 17.43 13.19 2.82
CA ARG A 62 17.21 13.28 4.28
C ARG A 62 18.23 12.39 5.00
N MET A 63 18.50 12.66 6.27
CA MET A 63 19.39 11.78 7.06
C MET A 63 18.61 10.60 7.65
N CYS A 64 19.20 9.41 7.59
CA CYS A 64 18.70 8.27 8.34
C CYS A 64 19.09 8.42 9.82
N ARG A 65 18.11 8.36 10.74
CA ARG A 65 18.36 8.53 12.17
C ARG A 65 19.13 7.39 12.85
N GLU A 66 19.04 6.18 12.30
CA GLU A 66 19.74 5.02 12.88
C GLU A 66 21.23 5.00 12.50
N CYS A 67 21.56 5.35 11.26
CA CYS A 67 22.94 5.25 10.77
C CYS A 67 23.61 6.59 10.42
N GLY A 68 22.88 7.70 10.49
CA GLY A 68 23.35 9.05 10.21
C GLY A 68 23.64 9.36 8.73
N LYS A 69 23.34 8.44 7.81
CA LYS A 69 23.68 8.60 6.38
C LYS A 69 22.56 9.26 5.59
N GLU A 70 22.94 10.07 4.61
CA GLU A 70 22.00 10.66 3.64
C GLU A 70 21.34 9.58 2.77
N ILE A 71 20.03 9.64 2.70
CA ILE A 71 19.18 8.75 1.92
C ILE A 71 18.17 9.58 1.11
N ASP A 72 17.66 9.00 0.02
CA ASP A 72 16.59 9.60 -0.75
C ASP A 72 15.33 9.81 0.12
N MET A 73 14.65 10.95 -0.03
CA MET A 73 13.39 11.22 0.70
C MET A 73 12.31 10.17 0.44
N ASN A 74 12.30 9.53 -0.73
CA ASN A 74 11.36 8.49 -1.12
C ASN A 74 11.88 7.08 -0.82
N ALA A 75 13.04 6.92 -0.18
CA ALA A 75 13.55 5.62 0.22
C ALA A 75 12.66 5.02 1.32
N ARG A 76 12.00 3.89 0.99
CA ARG A 76 11.19 3.09 1.93
C ARG A 76 12.03 2.29 2.91
N VAL A 77 13.28 2.04 2.56
CA VAL A 77 14.27 1.29 3.34
C VAL A 77 15.59 2.04 3.26
N CYS A 78 16.27 2.21 4.39
CA CYS A 78 17.61 2.78 4.39
C CYS A 78 18.58 1.81 3.70
N GLN A 79 19.28 2.27 2.66
CA GLN A 79 20.24 1.46 1.92
C GLN A 79 21.46 1.02 2.74
N TYR A 80 21.68 1.62 3.92
CA TYR A 80 22.88 1.39 4.72
C TYR A 80 22.64 0.59 6.00
N CYS A 81 21.47 0.71 6.62
CA CYS A 81 21.12 -0.03 7.85
C CYS A 81 19.87 -0.89 7.72
N ASP A 82 19.27 -0.94 6.53
CA ASP A 82 18.14 -1.80 6.18
C ASP A 82 16.87 -1.56 7.02
N ILE A 83 16.78 -0.42 7.72
CA ILE A 83 15.58 -0.05 8.47
C ILE A 83 14.49 0.47 7.54
N LYS A 84 13.24 0.03 7.77
CA LYS A 84 12.06 0.52 7.06
C LYS A 84 11.69 1.91 7.54
N ILE A 85 11.49 2.83 6.61
CA ILE A 85 11.14 4.22 6.90
C ILE A 85 9.68 4.44 6.51
N PRO A 86 8.86 5.06 7.39
CA PRO A 86 7.48 5.35 7.06
C PRO A 86 7.39 6.38 5.91
N ASP A 87 6.64 6.03 4.86
CA ASP A 87 6.51 6.83 3.63
C ASP A 87 5.53 8.00 3.79
N SER A 88 4.51 7.84 4.65
CA SER A 88 3.47 8.85 4.84
C SER A 88 2.86 8.76 6.24
N ARG A 89 2.26 9.86 6.69
CA ARG A 89 1.42 9.83 7.89
C ARG A 89 0.19 8.99 7.62
N VAL A 90 -0.14 8.10 8.56
CA VAL A 90 -1.33 7.25 8.43
C VAL A 90 -2.47 7.87 9.22
N SER A 91 -3.65 7.95 8.58
CA SER A 91 -4.88 8.42 9.23
C SER A 91 -5.31 7.45 10.33
N ALA A 92 -5.46 7.97 11.55
CA ALA A 92 -5.92 7.18 12.68
C ALA A 92 -7.31 6.58 12.41
N ASN A 93 -8.21 7.38 11.82
CA ASN A 93 -9.57 6.95 11.51
C ASN A 93 -9.59 5.78 10.52
N THR A 94 -8.71 5.80 9.51
CA THR A 94 -8.63 4.74 8.50
C THR A 94 -8.17 3.42 9.10
N ILE A 95 -7.11 3.42 9.92
CA ILE A 95 -6.61 2.20 10.55
C ILE A 95 -7.59 1.67 11.58
N MET A 96 -8.22 2.56 12.36
CA MET A 96 -9.26 2.15 13.30
C MET A 96 -10.46 1.55 12.59
N ALA A 97 -10.92 2.14 11.47
CA ALA A 97 -11.98 1.56 10.67
C ALA A 97 -11.60 0.17 10.15
N LEU A 98 -10.35 -0.02 9.72
CA LEU A 98 -9.82 -1.30 9.22
C LEU A 98 -9.58 -2.34 10.32
N ALA A 99 -9.40 -1.92 11.57
CA ALA A 99 -9.31 -2.83 12.72
C ALA A 99 -10.71 -3.22 13.25
N VAL A 100 -11.64 -2.26 13.29
CA VAL A 100 -12.97 -2.43 13.90
C VAL A 100 -13.95 -3.10 12.94
N ILE A 101 -14.18 -2.52 11.76
CA ILE A 101 -15.26 -2.97 10.85
C ILE A 101 -15.02 -4.41 10.41
N PRO A 102 -13.85 -4.77 9.86
CA PRO A 102 -13.59 -6.16 9.47
C PRO A 102 -13.50 -7.09 10.68
N GLY A 103 -12.98 -6.60 11.81
CA GLY A 103 -12.85 -7.38 13.04
C GLY A 103 -14.20 -7.82 13.63
N ILE A 104 -15.29 -7.07 13.42
CA ILE A 104 -16.64 -7.51 13.79
C ILE A 104 -17.03 -8.79 13.04
N PHE A 105 -16.62 -8.90 11.78
CA PHE A 105 -16.89 -10.05 10.91
C PHE A 105 -15.80 -11.14 10.99
N GLY A 106 -14.89 -11.06 11.96
CA GLY A 106 -13.82 -12.06 12.12
C GLY A 106 -12.57 -11.82 11.31
N LEU A 107 -12.50 -10.75 10.52
CA LEU A 107 -11.33 -10.37 9.76
C LEU A 107 -10.40 -9.52 10.61
N HIS A 108 -9.88 -10.13 11.68
CA HIS A 108 -8.95 -9.48 12.60
C HIS A 108 -7.58 -9.24 11.95
N GLY A 109 -6.78 -8.32 12.50
CA GLY A 109 -5.38 -8.13 12.12
C GLY A 109 -5.10 -7.25 10.90
N LEU A 110 -6.12 -6.84 10.11
CA LEU A 110 -5.93 -6.00 8.92
C LEU A 110 -5.24 -4.65 9.22
N GLY A 111 -5.58 -4.01 10.33
CA GLY A 111 -4.92 -2.78 10.77
C GLY A 111 -3.41 -2.94 10.95
N HIS A 112 -2.94 -4.10 11.44
CA HIS A 112 -1.52 -4.37 11.63
C HIS A 112 -0.77 -4.69 10.33
N ILE A 113 -1.44 -5.32 9.36
CA ILE A 113 -0.86 -5.60 8.04
C ILE A 113 -0.54 -4.28 7.33
N ILE A 114 -1.45 -3.30 7.39
CA ILE A 114 -1.27 -1.99 6.76
C ILE A 114 -0.17 -1.17 7.45
N LEU A 115 -0.02 -1.32 8.77
CA LEU A 115 1.09 -0.72 9.52
C LEU A 115 2.43 -1.45 9.30
N GLY A 116 2.50 -2.45 8.42
CA GLY A 116 3.71 -3.18 8.08
C GLY A 116 4.08 -4.30 9.08
N ARG A 117 3.27 -4.54 10.11
CA ARG A 117 3.46 -5.63 11.10
C ARG A 117 2.76 -6.90 10.60
N ILE A 118 3.17 -7.35 9.41
CA ILE A 118 2.51 -8.42 8.64
C ILE A 118 2.38 -9.72 9.45
N ALA A 119 3.47 -10.16 10.11
CA ALA A 119 3.46 -11.38 10.92
C ALA A 119 2.44 -11.33 12.07
N VAL A 120 2.36 -10.20 12.78
CA VAL A 120 1.39 -10.00 13.86
C VAL A 120 -0.03 -9.96 13.30
N GLY A 121 -0.23 -9.27 12.19
CA GLY A 121 -1.52 -9.22 11.52
C GLY A 121 -2.05 -10.61 11.13
N PHE A 122 -1.20 -11.45 10.53
CA PHE A 122 -1.58 -12.84 10.20
C PHE A 122 -1.85 -13.68 11.43
N LEU A 123 -1.02 -13.60 12.47
CA LEU A 123 -1.25 -14.36 13.71
C LEU A 123 -2.63 -14.04 14.29
N ILE A 124 -2.96 -12.76 14.40
CA ILE A 124 -4.25 -12.31 14.93
C ILE A 124 -5.41 -12.73 14.00
N LEU A 125 -5.23 -12.64 12.68
CA LEU A 125 -6.23 -13.09 11.70
C LEU A 125 -6.56 -14.58 11.89
N PHE A 126 -5.54 -15.44 11.95
CA PHE A 126 -5.74 -16.88 12.13
C PHE A 126 -6.33 -17.22 13.49
N ALA A 127 -5.92 -16.53 14.56
CA ALA A 127 -6.51 -16.69 15.88
C ALA A 127 -8.01 -16.36 15.89
N GLY A 128 -8.39 -15.26 15.24
CA GLY A 128 -9.79 -14.86 15.10
C GLY A 128 -10.63 -15.85 14.28
N LEU A 129 -10.10 -16.31 13.14
CA LEU A 129 -10.75 -17.34 12.32
C LEU A 129 -10.92 -18.66 13.06
N ALA A 130 -9.92 -19.06 13.85
CA ALA A 130 -10.02 -20.26 14.69
C ALA A 130 -11.10 -20.14 15.77
N LEU A 131 -11.25 -18.97 16.40
CA LEU A 131 -12.31 -18.72 17.39
C LEU A 131 -13.70 -18.76 16.75
N ILE A 132 -13.89 -18.15 15.57
CA ILE A 132 -15.16 -18.23 14.84
C ILE A 132 -15.46 -19.66 14.40
N GLY A 133 -14.47 -20.36 13.83
CA GLY A 133 -14.61 -21.76 13.44
C GLY A 133 -14.99 -22.63 14.64
N GLY A 134 -14.37 -22.39 15.80
CA GLY A 134 -14.71 -23.04 17.07
C GLY A 134 -16.15 -22.74 17.51
N LEU A 135 -16.59 -21.48 17.48
CA LEU A 135 -17.95 -21.08 17.83
C LEU A 135 -18.99 -21.77 16.93
N ILE A 136 -18.76 -21.76 15.61
CA ILE A 136 -19.64 -22.41 14.63
C ILE A 136 -19.67 -23.93 14.88
N ALA A 137 -18.51 -24.56 15.04
CA ALA A 137 -18.42 -25.99 15.31
C ALA A 137 -19.19 -26.37 16.58
N CYS A 138 -19.01 -25.62 17.67
CA CYS A 138 -19.71 -25.88 18.93
C CYS A 138 -21.22 -25.65 18.83
N ALA A 139 -21.66 -24.63 18.09
CA ALA A 139 -23.08 -24.39 17.85
C ALA A 139 -23.72 -25.55 17.06
N ILE A 140 -23.03 -26.04 16.02
CA ILE A 140 -23.47 -27.19 15.23
C ILE A 140 -23.53 -28.45 16.11
N THR A 141 -22.47 -28.75 16.87
CA THR A 141 -22.44 -29.92 17.75
C THR A 141 -23.53 -29.84 18.83
N TYR A 142 -23.74 -28.67 19.44
CA TYR A 142 -24.83 -28.46 20.38
C TYR A 142 -26.21 -28.76 19.75
N TYR A 143 -26.44 -28.29 18.52
CA TYR A 143 -27.71 -28.53 17.82
C TYR A 143 -28.00 -30.03 17.60
N TYR A 144 -26.99 -30.83 17.26
CA TYR A 144 -27.17 -32.26 17.00
C TYR A 144 -27.22 -33.13 18.26
N TYR A 145 -26.42 -32.81 19.28
CA TYR A 145 -26.25 -33.68 20.45
C TYR A 145 -26.96 -33.15 21.72
N LEU A 146 -27.37 -31.89 21.74
CA LEU A 146 -28.07 -31.24 22.87
C LEU A 146 -27.34 -31.34 24.22
N GLU A 147 -26.02 -31.55 24.21
CA GLU A 147 -25.23 -31.61 25.43
C GLU A 147 -24.95 -30.20 26.00
N PRO A 148 -25.21 -29.96 27.30
CA PRO A 148 -25.06 -28.63 27.91
C PRO A 148 -23.60 -28.18 28.04
N THR A 149 -22.64 -29.11 27.94
CA THR A 149 -21.19 -28.82 27.94
C THR A 149 -20.81 -27.83 26.83
N TYR A 150 -21.45 -27.93 25.66
CA TYR A 150 -21.20 -27.03 24.54
C TYR A 150 -21.69 -25.60 24.80
N ILE A 151 -22.71 -25.39 25.65
CA ILE A 151 -23.16 -24.04 26.03
C ILE A 151 -22.05 -23.30 26.79
N ALA A 152 -21.45 -23.97 27.77
CA ALA A 152 -20.33 -23.42 28.53
C ALA A 152 -19.13 -23.12 27.62
N LEU A 153 -18.82 -24.01 26.68
CA LEU A 153 -17.70 -23.85 25.76
C LEU A 153 -17.93 -22.71 24.76
N VAL A 154 -19.15 -22.55 24.24
CA VAL A 154 -19.54 -21.39 23.42
C VAL A 154 -19.36 -20.09 24.18
N ALA A 155 -19.80 -20.02 25.45
CA ALA A 155 -19.63 -18.83 26.27
C ALA A 155 -18.14 -18.46 26.46
N ILE A 156 -17.28 -19.45 26.73
CA ILE A 156 -15.83 -19.25 26.87
C ILE A 156 -15.20 -18.74 25.57
N LEU A 157 -15.52 -19.38 24.43
CA LEU A 157 -15.00 -18.97 23.12
C LEU A 157 -15.48 -17.55 22.74
N ALA A 158 -16.72 -17.20 23.04
CA ALA A 158 -17.27 -15.88 22.78
C ALA A 158 -16.55 -14.80 23.60
N ILE A 159 -16.28 -15.07 24.88
CA ILE A 159 -15.49 -14.16 25.72
C ILE A 159 -14.07 -14.00 25.16
N ALA A 160 -13.41 -15.10 24.80
CA ALA A 160 -12.07 -15.08 24.21
C ALA A 160 -12.05 -14.26 22.90
N TYR A 161 -13.08 -14.40 22.06
CA TYR A 161 -13.25 -13.61 20.83
C TYR A 161 -13.39 -12.11 21.11
N ILE A 162 -14.22 -11.73 22.09
CA ILE A 162 -14.39 -10.32 22.48
C ILE A 162 -13.09 -9.75 23.03
N VAL A 163 -12.38 -10.50 23.89
CA VAL A 163 -11.09 -10.08 24.45
C VAL A 163 -10.06 -9.86 23.33
N LEU A 164 -9.95 -10.81 22.39
CA LEU A 164 -9.07 -10.68 21.24
C LEU A 164 -9.43 -9.44 20.41
N PHE A 165 -10.72 -9.24 20.14
CA PHE A 165 -11.24 -8.10 19.37
C PHE A 165 -10.89 -6.75 20.02
N VAL A 166 -11.14 -6.59 21.33
CA VAL A 166 -10.82 -5.35 22.04
C VAL A 166 -9.30 -5.13 22.07
N TRP A 167 -8.53 -6.18 22.36
CA TRP A 167 -7.09 -6.10 22.44
C TRP A 167 -6.46 -5.68 21.10
N GLN A 168 -6.85 -6.28 19.97
CA GLN A 168 -6.29 -5.89 18.66
C GLN A 168 -6.63 -4.43 18.29
N VAL A 169 -7.82 -3.92 18.68
CA VAL A 169 -8.22 -2.54 18.41
C VAL A 169 -7.36 -1.57 19.22
N MET A 170 -7.12 -1.89 20.50
CA MET A 170 -6.23 -1.11 21.37
C MET A 170 -4.78 -1.13 20.86
N ASP A 171 -4.25 -2.30 20.47
CA ASP A 171 -2.88 -2.41 19.94
C ASP A 171 -2.74 -1.69 18.60
N ALA A 172 -3.76 -1.74 17.73
CA ALA A 172 -3.76 -1.02 16.46
C ALA A 172 -3.69 0.50 16.71
N ASN A 173 -4.49 1.00 17.64
CA ASN A 173 -4.47 2.41 18.05
C ASN A 173 -3.09 2.84 18.60
N ALA A 174 -2.52 2.03 19.51
CA ALA A 174 -1.20 2.28 20.07
C ALA A 174 -0.10 2.26 18.98
N SER A 175 -0.22 1.36 18.01
CA SER A 175 0.72 1.21 16.90
C SER A 175 0.68 2.41 15.95
N ILE A 176 -0.50 3.00 15.68
CA ILE A 176 -0.63 4.25 14.89
C ILE A 176 0.17 5.38 15.55
N GLY A 177 0.04 5.54 16.87
CA GLY A 177 0.76 6.58 17.60
C GLY A 177 2.28 6.42 17.51
N LYS A 178 2.78 5.18 17.54
CA LYS A 178 4.21 4.88 17.33
C LYS A 178 4.63 5.17 15.89
N TYR A 179 3.86 4.71 14.90
CA TYR A 179 4.14 4.89 13.48
C TYR A 179 4.19 6.37 13.09
N ASN A 180 3.18 7.16 13.49
CA ASN A 180 3.11 8.58 13.16
C ASN A 180 4.21 9.38 13.87
N ARG A 181 4.58 9.04 15.11
CA ARG A 181 5.73 9.68 15.78
C ARG A 181 7.04 9.41 15.05
N ALA A 182 7.26 8.17 14.59
CA ALA A 182 8.43 7.84 13.78
C ALA A 182 8.42 8.66 12.47
N TYR A 183 7.28 8.76 11.78
CA TYR A 183 7.14 9.56 10.57
C TYR A 183 7.47 11.05 10.78
N GLU A 184 6.87 11.70 11.78
CA GLU A 184 7.13 13.12 12.06
C GLU A 184 8.61 13.35 12.40
N SER A 185 9.23 12.42 13.12
CA SER A 185 10.65 12.50 13.46
C SER A 185 11.58 12.48 12.25
N HIS A 186 11.15 11.90 11.12
CA HIS A 186 11.90 11.87 9.86
C HIS A 186 11.61 13.05 8.92
N LYS A 187 10.62 13.91 9.23
CA LYS A 187 10.23 15.05 8.38
C LYS A 187 10.86 16.38 8.80
N VAL A 188 11.32 16.49 10.05
CA VAL A 188 11.77 17.76 10.66
C VAL A 188 13.28 18.05 10.43
N GLU A 189 14.00 17.19 9.72
CA GLU A 189 15.41 17.37 9.31
C GLU A 189 15.51 17.48 7.78
#